data_AF-A0AAV9THB4-F1
#
_entry.id   AF-A0AAV9THB4-F1
#
_cell.length_a   1.000
_cell.length_b   1.000
_cell.length_c   1.000
_cell.angle_alpha   90.00
_cell.angle_beta   90.00
_cell.angle_gamma   90.00
#
_symmetry.space_group_name_H-M   'P 1'
#
loop_
_entity.id
_entity.type
_entity.pdbx_description
1 polymer ?
#
loop_
_entity_poly.entity_id
_entity_poly.type
_entity_poly.pdbx_seq_one_letter_code
_entity_poly.pdbx_strand_id
1 'polypeptide(L)'
;MASSRDVDPVPCIVQGFNDAGCSYTAVEDCVCTNTTLRAQLSHCVQSSCLYADQLATAGASRDLCHGYPVPDRQDIARVTPVTFPAIATAMVLLRFVSRLIVAKKLWWDDWTALIAAVGLLHSAVLPAIMIAKDLADGAQIVFLVSSGLQSLSYQMGFGRHYFDIDPGQVMTILKIFYVNSLLYVFLLFIAKVSICALYARVFVDPKFRRKVRFVLYFFTGHFVLYMFLASLQCVPVQSVWDRTIEGRCLNLFTISYTGAAGSILEDILLIIMPIPELMKLQLGRQKKLALGFMFAVGSL
;
A
#
# COMPACT_ATOMS: atom_id res chain seq x y z
N MET A 1 3.91 22.66 16.35
CA MET A 1 4.65 21.40 16.13
C MET A 1 6.12 21.75 16.20
N ALA A 2 6.76 21.41 17.32
CA ALA A 2 8.15 21.76 17.61
C ALA A 2 9.08 21.13 16.57
N SER A 3 10.13 21.88 16.19
CA SER A 3 11.21 21.36 15.37
C SER A 3 11.94 20.29 16.19
N SER A 4 12.42 19.22 15.56
CA SER A 4 13.10 18.07 16.19
C SER A 4 14.38 18.42 16.97
N ARG A 5 14.71 19.71 17.15
CA ARG A 5 15.89 20.20 17.88
C ARG A 5 15.63 20.54 19.35
N ASP A 6 14.38 20.62 19.81
CA ASP A 6 14.05 21.14 21.15
C ASP A 6 13.68 20.05 22.18
N VAL A 7 13.81 18.77 21.84
CA VAL A 7 13.41 17.66 22.74
C VAL A 7 14.64 16.87 23.12
N ASP A 8 15.04 16.95 24.40
CA ASP A 8 16.09 16.10 24.96
C ASP A 8 15.69 14.62 24.76
N PRO A 9 16.50 13.78 24.11
CA PRO A 9 16.17 12.37 23.89
C PRO A 9 16.34 11.53 25.18
N VAL A 10 17.09 12.06 26.15
CA VAL A 10 17.47 11.37 27.40
C VAL A 10 16.28 10.84 28.19
N PRO A 11 15.19 11.61 28.46
CA PRO A 11 14.05 11.11 29.24
C PRO A 11 13.36 9.92 28.58
N CYS A 12 13.27 9.94 27.25
CA CYS A 12 12.59 8.91 26.47
C CYS A 12 13.42 7.62 26.35
N ILE A 13 14.76 7.74 26.25
CA ILE A 13 15.67 6.59 26.33
C ILE A 13 15.60 5.96 27.73
N VAL A 14 15.74 6.77 28.78
CA VAL A 14 15.68 6.31 30.18
C VAL A 14 14.35 5.62 30.49
N GLN A 15 13.23 6.16 30.00
CA GLN A 15 11.93 5.55 30.17
C GLN A 15 11.84 4.18 29.49
N GLY A 16 12.36 4.03 28.27
CA GLY A 16 12.43 2.72 27.60
C GLY A 16 13.21 1.69 28.42
N PHE A 17 14.38 2.06 28.95
CA PHE A 17 15.19 1.17 29.80
C PHE A 17 14.48 0.79 31.11
N ASN A 18 13.76 1.74 31.72
CA ASN A 18 12.97 1.48 32.93
C ASN A 18 11.79 0.54 32.67
N ASP A 19 11.03 0.76 31.58
CA ASP A 19 9.90 -0.08 31.17
C ASP A 19 10.34 -1.52 30.87
N ALA A 20 11.55 -1.69 30.33
CA ALA A 20 12.13 -2.98 30.00
C ALA A 20 12.77 -3.71 31.20
N GLY A 21 12.94 -3.04 32.35
CA GLY A 21 13.55 -3.61 33.54
C GLY A 21 15.02 -4.02 33.36
N CYS A 22 15.76 -3.36 32.47
CA CYS A 22 17.15 -3.76 32.16
C CYS A 22 18.13 -3.38 33.28
N SER A 23 18.99 -4.32 33.66
CA SER A 23 20.14 -4.06 34.54
C SER A 23 21.35 -3.57 33.76
N TYR A 24 22.09 -2.59 34.30
CA TYR A 24 23.30 -2.00 33.69
C TYR A 24 24.46 -2.99 33.49
N THR A 25 24.40 -4.18 34.09
CA THR A 25 25.46 -5.21 34.01
C THR A 25 25.33 -6.14 32.80
N ALA A 26 24.17 -6.18 32.14
CA ALA A 26 23.89 -7.04 30.98
C ALA A 26 23.07 -6.26 29.93
N VAL A 27 23.58 -5.07 29.57
CA VAL A 27 22.90 -4.15 28.65
C VAL A 27 22.74 -4.78 27.26
N GLU A 28 23.75 -5.50 26.78
CA GLU A 28 23.74 -6.18 25.47
C GLU A 28 22.60 -7.19 25.39
N ASP A 29 22.55 -8.15 26.32
CA ASP A 29 21.50 -9.16 26.39
C ASP A 29 20.11 -8.53 26.46
N CYS A 30 19.92 -7.52 27.32
CA CYS A 30 18.62 -6.92 27.53
C CYS A 30 18.14 -6.13 26.29
N VAL A 31 19.01 -5.32 25.68
CA VAL A 31 18.67 -4.50 24.52
C VAL A 31 18.45 -5.37 23.29
N CYS A 32 19.29 -6.38 23.05
CA CYS A 32 19.23 -7.16 21.83
C CYS A 32 18.08 -8.18 21.82
N THR A 33 17.68 -8.72 22.98
CA THR A 33 16.59 -9.71 23.08
C THR A 33 15.19 -9.08 23.24
N ASN A 34 15.09 -7.90 23.85
CA ASN A 34 13.80 -7.26 24.11
C ASN A 34 13.32 -6.43 22.91
N THR A 35 12.44 -7.02 22.10
CA THR A 35 11.89 -6.38 20.90
C THR A 35 11.04 -5.13 21.19
N THR A 36 10.35 -5.08 22.33
CA THR A 36 9.56 -3.93 22.77
C THR A 36 10.47 -2.74 23.08
N LEU A 37 11.57 -2.99 23.80
CA LEU A 37 12.59 -1.98 24.08
C LEU A 37 13.21 -1.43 22.79
N ARG A 38 13.62 -2.31 21.87
CA ARG A 38 14.16 -1.89 20.56
C ARG A 38 13.17 -1.03 19.77
N ALA A 39 11.87 -1.34 19.84
CA ALA A 39 10.83 -0.55 19.18
C ALA A 39 10.65 0.83 19.84
N GLN A 40 10.61 0.91 21.16
CA GLN A 40 10.52 2.18 21.91
C GLN A 40 11.75 3.06 21.66
N LEU A 41 12.95 2.50 21.74
CA LEU A 41 14.20 3.23 21.46
C LEU A 41 14.25 3.71 20.01
N SER A 42 13.83 2.88 19.05
CA SER A 42 13.75 3.26 17.64
C SER A 42 12.79 4.43 17.42
N HIS A 43 11.61 4.40 18.01
CA HIS A 43 10.65 5.51 17.94
C HIS A 43 11.22 6.78 18.58
N CYS A 44 11.84 6.65 19.76
CA CYS A 44 12.45 7.73 20.51
C CYS A 44 13.53 8.48 19.72
N VAL A 45 14.45 7.71 19.14
CA VAL A 45 15.59 8.21 18.36
C VAL A 45 15.09 8.88 17.09
N GLN A 46 14.10 8.29 16.41
CA GLN A 46 13.52 8.88 15.20
C GLN A 46 12.73 10.17 15.47
N SER A 47 12.10 10.30 16.65
CA SER A 47 11.30 11.49 16.99
C SER A 47 12.13 12.64 17.58
N SER A 48 13.25 12.34 18.21
CA SER A 48 13.95 13.28 19.10
C SER A 48 15.40 13.56 18.72
N CYS A 49 16.01 12.74 17.86
CA CYS A 49 17.41 12.92 17.44
C CYS A 49 17.51 13.42 15.98
N LEU A 50 18.60 14.13 15.68
CA LEU A 50 18.96 14.49 14.29
C LEU A 50 19.31 13.25 13.48
N TYR A 51 19.09 13.27 12.17
CA TYR A 51 19.34 12.10 11.32
C TYR A 51 20.79 11.58 11.39
N ALA A 52 21.78 12.46 11.56
CA ALA A 52 23.16 12.07 11.78
C ALA A 52 23.35 11.23 13.06
N ASP A 53 22.71 11.66 14.16
CA ASP A 53 22.75 10.95 15.45
C ASP A 53 21.95 9.65 15.39
N GLN A 54 20.85 9.62 14.63
CA GLN A 54 20.09 8.40 14.37
C GLN A 54 20.97 7.36 13.65
N LEU A 55 21.79 7.79 12.69
CA LEU A 55 22.70 6.92 11.97
C LEU A 55 23.84 6.40 12.85
N ALA A 56 24.42 7.26 13.69
CA ALA A 56 25.42 6.86 14.67
C ALA A 56 24.83 5.84 15.66
N THR A 57 23.61 6.07 16.15
CA THR A 57 22.90 5.16 17.06
C THR A 57 22.58 3.83 16.38
N ALA A 58 22.20 3.85 15.10
CA ALA A 58 21.99 2.64 14.30
C ALA A 58 23.27 1.80 14.16
N GLY A 59 24.41 2.46 13.89
CA GLY A 59 25.71 1.81 13.85
C GLY A 59 26.08 1.17 15.18
N ALA A 60 25.98 1.93 16.27
CA ALA A 60 26.26 1.43 17.62
C ALA A 60 25.34 0.24 18.00
N SER A 61 24.04 0.32 17.69
CA SER A 61 23.11 -0.79 17.95
C SER A 61 23.45 -2.04 17.14
N ARG A 62 23.97 -1.88 15.91
CA ARG A 62 24.36 -2.99 15.05
C ARG A 62 25.62 -3.67 15.57
N ASP A 63 26.61 -2.89 15.96
CA ASP A 63 27.86 -3.40 16.53
C ASP A 63 27.59 -4.11 17.85
N LEU A 64 26.71 -3.55 18.69
CA LEU A 64 26.29 -4.15 19.97
C LEU A 64 25.55 -5.47 19.79
N CYS A 65 24.65 -5.57 18.80
CA CYS A 65 23.80 -6.74 18.60
C CYS A 65 24.27 -7.70 17.50
N HIS A 66 25.51 -7.58 17.01
CA HIS A 66 26.01 -8.34 15.86
C HIS A 66 25.91 -9.88 16.02
N GLY A 67 25.92 -10.39 17.25
CA GLY A 67 25.82 -11.83 17.57
C GLY A 67 24.41 -12.36 17.87
N TYR A 68 23.37 -11.50 17.89
CA TYR A 68 22.02 -11.88 18.31
C TYR A 68 21.08 -12.13 17.13
N PRO A 69 20.12 -13.05 17.26
CA PRO A 69 19.11 -13.28 16.22
C PRO A 69 18.22 -12.04 16.08
N VAL A 70 18.21 -11.44 14.90
CA VAL A 70 17.34 -10.30 14.58
C VAL A 70 16.00 -10.83 14.08
N PRO A 71 14.86 -10.42 14.67
CA PRO A 71 13.55 -10.77 14.14
C PRO A 71 13.36 -10.12 12.77
N ASP A 72 13.22 -10.94 11.74
CA ASP A 72 13.01 -10.50 10.35
C ASP A 72 11.52 -10.64 9.96
N ARG A 73 10.91 -9.56 9.44
CA ARG A 73 9.55 -9.59 8.87
C ARG A 73 9.57 -9.60 7.35
N GLN A 74 10.74 -9.76 6.72
CA GLN A 74 10.87 -9.85 5.28
C GLN A 74 10.02 -10.96 4.67
N ASP A 75 9.86 -12.10 5.35
CA ASP A 75 9.05 -13.20 4.81
C ASP A 75 7.58 -12.78 4.64
N ILE A 76 7.02 -12.10 5.65
CA ILE A 76 5.66 -11.55 5.55
C ILE A 76 5.61 -10.49 4.43
N ALA A 77 6.58 -9.58 4.43
CA ALA A 77 6.64 -8.51 3.44
C ALA A 77 6.79 -9.03 2.00
N ARG A 78 7.48 -10.15 1.78
CA ARG A 78 7.67 -10.80 0.48
C ARG A 78 6.46 -11.64 0.05
N VAL A 79 5.78 -12.28 0.99
CA VAL A 79 4.65 -13.20 0.69
C VAL A 79 3.36 -12.43 0.41
N THR A 80 3.06 -11.36 1.17
CA THR A 80 1.86 -10.54 0.99
C THR A 80 1.61 -10.06 -0.45
N PRO A 81 2.59 -9.47 -1.17
CA PRO A 81 2.36 -9.01 -2.55
C PRO A 81 2.22 -10.15 -3.57
N VAL A 82 2.47 -11.41 -3.19
CA VAL A 82 2.29 -12.57 -4.09
C VAL A 82 0.91 -13.22 -3.87
N THR A 83 0.48 -13.35 -2.61
CA THR A 83 -0.74 -14.08 -2.27
C THR A 83 -2.01 -13.34 -2.69
N PHE A 84 -2.12 -12.04 -2.41
CA PHE A 84 -3.31 -11.25 -2.75
C PHE A 84 -3.55 -11.18 -4.27
N PRO A 85 -2.53 -10.89 -5.11
CA PRO A 85 -2.71 -10.91 -6.56
C PRO A 85 -3.03 -12.30 -7.12
N ALA A 86 -2.44 -13.37 -6.58
CA ALA A 86 -2.77 -14.73 -7.02
C ALA A 86 -4.25 -15.08 -6.80
N ILE A 87 -4.81 -14.66 -5.65
CA ILE A 87 -6.24 -14.80 -5.35
C ILE A 87 -7.07 -13.99 -6.36
N ALA A 88 -6.71 -12.71 -6.57
CA ALA A 88 -7.39 -11.85 -7.53
C ALA A 88 -7.38 -12.44 -8.95
N THR A 89 -6.25 -13.00 -9.39
CA THR A 89 -6.13 -13.61 -10.71
C THR A 89 -6.98 -14.87 -10.86
N ALA A 90 -6.99 -15.75 -9.85
CA ALA A 90 -7.84 -16.92 -9.85
C ALA A 90 -9.32 -16.53 -9.99
N MET A 91 -9.74 -15.45 -9.33
CA MET A 91 -11.11 -14.95 -9.39
C MET A 91 -11.46 -14.33 -10.75
N VAL A 92 -10.53 -13.58 -11.36
CA VAL A 92 -10.72 -13.04 -12.72
C VAL A 92 -10.80 -14.15 -13.75
N LEU A 93 -9.96 -15.18 -13.64
CA LEU A 93 -10.04 -16.36 -14.51
C LEU A 93 -11.39 -17.07 -14.37
N LEU A 94 -11.88 -17.22 -13.14
CA LEU A 94 -13.19 -17.81 -12.87
C LEU A 94 -14.34 -16.96 -13.46
N ARG A 95 -14.22 -15.63 -13.41
CA ARG A 95 -15.13 -14.69 -14.08
C ARG A 95 -15.09 -14.85 -15.60
N PHE A 96 -13.89 -15.00 -16.18
CA PHE A 96 -13.71 -15.16 -17.62
C PHE A 96 -14.34 -16.47 -18.11
N VAL A 97 -14.07 -17.58 -17.41
CA VAL A 97 -14.65 -18.91 -17.68
C VAL A 97 -16.17 -18.89 -17.52
N SER A 98 -16.69 -18.26 -16.46
CA SER A 98 -18.14 -18.12 -16.23
C SER A 98 -18.84 -17.41 -17.40
N ARG A 99 -18.25 -16.33 -17.93
CA ARG A 99 -18.81 -15.58 -19.06
C ARG A 99 -18.72 -16.33 -20.38
N LEU A 100 -17.63 -17.08 -20.60
CA LEU A 100 -17.50 -17.97 -21.77
C LEU A 100 -18.59 -19.04 -21.79
N ILE A 101 -18.86 -19.67 -20.65
CA ILE A 101 -19.82 -20.78 -20.55
C ILE A 101 -21.27 -20.28 -20.57
N VAL A 102 -21.60 -19.23 -19.79
CA VAL A 102 -22.99 -18.79 -19.57
C VAL A 102 -23.45 -17.76 -20.60
N ALA A 103 -22.59 -16.80 -20.96
CA ALA A 103 -22.98 -15.66 -21.78
C ALA A 103 -22.57 -15.77 -23.26
N LYS A 104 -21.61 -16.66 -23.60
CA LYS A 104 -21.05 -16.89 -24.95
C LYS A 104 -20.64 -15.60 -25.71
N LYS A 105 -20.44 -14.50 -25.00
CA LYS A 105 -19.99 -13.20 -25.53
C LYS A 105 -19.02 -12.59 -24.53
N LEU A 106 -17.85 -12.20 -25.03
CA LEU A 106 -16.87 -11.43 -24.27
C LEU A 106 -16.94 -9.97 -24.66
N TRP A 107 -16.75 -9.11 -23.67
CA TRP A 107 -16.63 -7.68 -23.86
C TRP A 107 -15.18 -7.25 -23.67
N TRP A 108 -14.81 -6.09 -24.22
CA TRP A 108 -13.48 -5.49 -24.06
C TRP A 108 -13.08 -5.36 -22.57
N ASP A 109 -14.03 -5.08 -21.68
CA ASP A 109 -13.82 -5.00 -20.23
C ASP A 109 -13.34 -6.33 -19.59
N ASP A 110 -13.68 -7.48 -20.18
CA ASP A 110 -13.26 -8.79 -19.66
C ASP A 110 -11.84 -9.14 -20.15
N TRP A 111 -11.41 -8.63 -21.31
CA TRP A 111 -10.03 -8.74 -21.78
C TRP A 111 -9.09 -7.84 -20.98
N THR A 112 -9.46 -6.61 -20.68
CA THR A 112 -8.64 -5.72 -19.83
C THR A 112 -8.45 -6.30 -18.43
N ALA A 113 -9.50 -6.90 -17.86
CA ALA A 113 -9.43 -7.59 -16.57
C ALA A 113 -8.50 -8.83 -16.62
N LEU A 114 -8.61 -9.66 -17.66
CA LEU A 114 -7.76 -10.85 -17.82
C LEU A 114 -6.28 -10.45 -17.96
N ILE A 115 -5.97 -9.45 -18.78
CA ILE A 115 -4.59 -9.03 -18.98
C ILE A 115 -4.03 -8.38 -17.70
N ALA A 116 -4.84 -7.63 -16.94
CA ALA A 116 -4.45 -7.12 -15.61
C ALA A 116 -4.14 -8.27 -14.62
N ALA A 117 -4.99 -9.30 -14.60
CA ALA A 117 -4.80 -10.49 -13.78
C ALA A 117 -3.56 -11.33 -14.17
N VAL A 118 -3.26 -11.43 -15.46
CA VAL A 118 -2.04 -12.12 -15.93
C VAL A 118 -0.79 -11.29 -15.63
N GLY A 119 -0.86 -9.95 -15.72
CA GLY A 119 0.22 -9.04 -15.29
C GLY A 119 0.55 -9.17 -13.80
N LEU A 120 -0.49 -9.32 -12.95
CA LEU A 120 -0.40 -9.58 -11.51
C LEU A 120 0.33 -10.89 -11.16
N LEU A 121 0.18 -11.93 -11.99
CA LEU A 121 0.92 -13.20 -11.85
C LEU A 121 2.35 -13.11 -12.40
N HIS A 122 2.55 -12.35 -13.48
CA HIS A 122 3.88 -12.16 -14.10
C HIS A 122 4.86 -11.42 -13.17
N SER A 123 4.39 -10.47 -12.36
CA SER A 123 5.20 -9.76 -11.37
C SER A 123 5.78 -10.63 -10.25
N ALA A 124 5.22 -11.82 -10.02
CA ALA A 124 5.70 -12.75 -8.99
C ALA A 124 6.86 -13.65 -9.47
N VAL A 125 7.10 -13.75 -10.78
CA VAL A 125 7.96 -14.83 -11.34
C VAL A 125 9.22 -14.31 -12.05
N LEU A 126 9.27 -13.08 -12.57
CA LEU A 126 10.44 -12.63 -13.35
C LEU A 126 10.81 -11.16 -13.11
N PRO A 127 11.72 -10.84 -12.16
CA PRO A 127 12.32 -9.51 -12.11
C PRO A 127 13.39 -9.27 -13.19
N ALA A 128 13.73 -10.25 -14.04
CA ALA A 128 14.93 -10.19 -14.87
C ALA A 128 14.71 -10.10 -16.40
N ILE A 129 13.50 -10.35 -16.92
CA ILE A 129 13.30 -10.47 -18.37
C ILE A 129 12.01 -9.76 -18.76
N MET A 130 12.13 -8.58 -19.36
CA MET A 130 11.39 -8.11 -20.55
C MET A 130 11.32 -6.58 -20.58
N ILE A 131 12.32 -5.97 -21.23
CA ILE A 131 12.09 -4.80 -22.08
C ILE A 131 11.75 -5.38 -23.47
N ALA A 132 10.67 -4.88 -24.07
CA ALA A 132 10.14 -5.19 -25.40
C ALA A 132 9.02 -6.27 -25.46
N LYS A 133 7.76 -5.82 -25.43
CA LYS A 133 6.85 -5.82 -26.60
C LYS A 133 5.49 -5.18 -26.27
N ASP A 134 4.95 -4.53 -27.30
CA ASP A 134 3.68 -3.83 -27.52
C ASP A 134 2.74 -3.48 -26.35
N LEU A 135 2.51 -2.16 -26.28
CA LEU A 135 1.70 -1.37 -25.37
C LEU A 135 0.20 -1.63 -25.56
N ALA A 136 -0.42 -2.33 -24.59
CA ALA A 136 -1.85 -2.25 -24.34
C ALA A 136 -2.08 -2.01 -22.84
N ASP A 137 -2.74 -0.88 -22.54
CA ASP A 137 -3.20 -0.40 -21.24
C ASP A 137 -2.13 0.07 -20.23
N GLY A 138 -2.01 1.40 -20.09
CA GLY A 138 -1.07 2.06 -19.15
C GLY A 138 -1.19 1.62 -17.68
N ALA A 139 -2.33 1.05 -17.27
CA ALA A 139 -2.52 0.50 -15.93
C ALA A 139 -1.60 -0.72 -15.64
N GLN A 140 -1.25 -1.50 -16.67
CA GLN A 140 -0.43 -2.70 -16.52
C GLN A 140 1.05 -2.37 -16.36
N ILE A 141 1.52 -1.36 -17.09
CA ILE A 141 2.87 -0.83 -16.96
C ILE A 141 3.08 -0.28 -15.55
N VAL A 142 2.11 0.46 -15.02
CA VAL A 142 2.16 0.98 -13.64
C VAL A 142 2.26 -0.17 -12.63
N PHE A 143 1.51 -1.25 -12.83
CA PHE A 143 1.54 -2.40 -11.94
C PHE A 143 2.88 -3.14 -11.98
N LEU A 144 3.41 -3.44 -13.17
CA LEU A 144 4.71 -4.10 -13.34
C LEU A 144 5.85 -3.26 -12.75
N VAL A 145 5.85 -1.94 -12.96
CA VAL A 145 6.83 -1.03 -12.38
C VAL A 145 6.76 -1.03 -10.85
N SER A 146 5.56 -0.94 -10.28
CA SER A 146 5.35 -0.93 -8.82
C SER A 146 5.90 -2.20 -8.14
N SER A 147 5.61 -3.37 -8.71
CA SER A 147 6.05 -4.66 -8.20
C SER A 147 7.56 -4.91 -8.33
N GLY A 148 8.17 -4.48 -9.44
CA GLY A 148 9.62 -4.55 -9.64
C GLY A 148 10.39 -3.67 -8.66
N LEU A 149 9.92 -2.43 -8.45
CA LEU A 149 10.49 -1.53 -7.46
C LEU A 149 10.35 -2.09 -6.02
N GLN A 150 9.21 -2.68 -5.69
CA GLN A 150 8.97 -3.30 -4.40
C GLN A 150 9.92 -4.48 -4.15
N SER A 151 10.14 -5.32 -5.16
CA SER A 151 11.07 -6.45 -5.10
C SER A 151 12.51 -6.01 -4.84
N LEU A 152 12.95 -4.93 -5.50
CA LEU A 152 14.25 -4.32 -5.25
C LEU A 152 14.36 -3.81 -3.81
N SER A 153 13.28 -3.23 -3.27
CA SER A 153 13.23 -2.75 -1.89
C SER A 153 13.42 -3.88 -0.87
N TYR A 154 12.83 -5.06 -1.11
CA TYR A 154 13.02 -6.22 -0.24
C TYR A 154 14.47 -6.72 -0.25
N GLN A 155 15.13 -6.71 -1.42
CA GLN A 155 16.55 -7.07 -1.51
C GLN A 155 17.45 -6.08 -0.74
N MET A 156 17.05 -4.80 -0.71
CA MET A 156 17.74 -3.74 0.04
C MET A 156 17.42 -3.72 1.54
N GLY A 157 16.64 -4.67 2.07
CA GLY A 157 16.40 -4.77 3.51
C GLY A 157 15.02 -4.33 3.98
N PHE A 158 14.10 -3.91 3.10
CA PHE A 158 12.74 -3.52 3.49
C PHE A 158 12.03 -4.66 4.23
N GLY A 159 11.53 -4.40 5.43
CA GLY A 159 10.95 -5.41 6.33
C GLY A 159 11.84 -5.77 7.53
N ARG A 160 13.11 -5.35 7.55
CA ARG A 160 13.99 -5.40 8.73
C ARG A 160 13.76 -4.21 9.65
N HIS A 161 14.21 -4.33 10.90
CA HIS A 161 14.20 -3.21 11.83
C HIS A 161 15.12 -2.08 11.34
N TYR A 162 14.75 -0.83 11.67
CA TYR A 162 15.41 0.40 11.21
C TYR A 162 16.94 0.37 11.38
N PHE A 163 17.43 -0.15 12.51
CA PHE A 163 18.87 -0.20 12.82
C PHE A 163 19.65 -1.27 12.03
N ASP A 164 18.94 -2.25 11.49
CA ASP A 164 19.52 -3.41 10.79
C ASP A 164 19.59 -3.23 9.26
N ILE A 165 19.24 -2.03 8.76
CA ILE A 165 19.28 -1.67 7.34
C ILE A 165 20.57 -0.90 7.02
N ASP A 166 21.19 -1.18 5.87
CA ASP A 166 22.38 -0.44 5.42
C ASP A 166 22.05 1.05 5.19
N PRO A 167 22.81 1.99 5.78
CA PRO A 167 22.57 3.44 5.66
C PRO A 167 22.44 3.92 4.22
N GLY A 168 23.26 3.37 3.31
CA GLY A 168 23.29 3.76 1.90
C GLY A 168 22.04 3.35 1.14
N GLN A 169 21.31 2.36 1.63
CA GLN A 169 20.12 1.81 1.00
C GLN A 169 18.82 2.46 1.48
N VAL A 170 18.79 3.02 2.70
CA VAL A 170 17.59 3.63 3.31
C VAL A 170 16.97 4.69 2.40
N MET A 171 17.80 5.59 1.84
CA MET A 171 17.35 6.66 0.94
C MET A 171 16.62 6.10 -0.29
N THR A 172 17.18 5.06 -0.91
CA THR A 172 16.62 4.43 -2.10
C THR A 172 15.31 3.72 -1.79
N ILE A 173 15.25 3.01 -0.64
CA ILE A 173 14.03 2.35 -0.16
C ILE A 173 12.92 3.39 0.05
N LEU A 174 13.21 4.54 0.67
CA LEU A 174 12.22 5.60 0.91
C LEU A 174 11.72 6.21 -0.41
N LYS A 175 12.59 6.42 -1.39
CA LYS A 175 12.19 6.88 -2.74
C LYS A 175 11.25 5.90 -3.41
N ILE A 176 11.59 4.60 -3.38
CA ILE A 176 10.74 3.56 -3.94
C ILE A 176 9.38 3.54 -3.24
N PHE A 177 9.39 3.56 -1.91
CA PHE A 177 8.15 3.54 -1.13
C PHE A 177 7.25 4.73 -1.48
N TYR A 178 7.82 5.94 -1.57
CA TYR A 178 7.09 7.14 -1.97
C TYR A 178 6.44 7.03 -3.35
N VAL A 179 7.21 6.61 -4.37
CA VAL A 179 6.67 6.40 -5.72
C VAL A 179 5.58 5.32 -5.71
N ASN A 180 5.81 4.22 -5.02
CA ASN A 180 4.87 3.12 -4.94
C ASN A 180 3.56 3.52 -4.26
N SER A 181 3.61 4.33 -3.21
CA SER A 181 2.41 4.87 -2.55
C SER A 181 1.55 5.72 -3.50
N LEU A 182 2.17 6.58 -4.31
CA LEU A 182 1.44 7.40 -5.29
C LEU A 182 0.81 6.55 -6.39
N LEU A 183 1.55 5.57 -6.92
CA LEU A 183 1.03 4.64 -7.93
C LEU A 183 -0.14 3.81 -7.38
N TYR A 184 -0.05 3.37 -6.13
CA TYR A 184 -1.13 2.62 -5.47
C TYR A 184 -2.45 3.42 -5.42
N VAL A 185 -2.39 4.68 -4.97
CA VAL A 185 -3.57 5.57 -4.93
C VAL A 185 -4.16 5.77 -6.33
N PHE A 186 -3.31 5.92 -7.35
CA PHE A 186 -3.73 6.04 -8.74
C PHE A 186 -4.44 4.78 -9.27
N LEU A 187 -3.89 3.60 -8.97
CA LEU A 187 -4.48 2.32 -9.37
C LEU A 187 -5.86 2.09 -8.73
N LEU A 188 -5.99 2.39 -7.43
CA LEU A 188 -7.29 2.30 -6.74
C LEU A 188 -8.34 3.19 -7.39
N PHE A 189 -7.98 4.42 -7.75
CA PHE A 189 -8.89 5.33 -8.43
C PHE A 189 -9.36 4.79 -9.78
N ILE A 190 -8.43 4.31 -10.63
CA ILE A 190 -8.78 3.71 -11.93
C ILE A 190 -9.73 2.52 -11.77
N ALA A 191 -9.51 1.66 -10.78
CA ALA A 191 -10.39 0.53 -10.50
C ALA A 191 -11.83 1.00 -10.19
N LYS A 192 -11.99 2.02 -9.34
CA LYS A 192 -13.30 2.61 -9.00
C LYS A 192 -13.99 3.25 -10.22
N VAL A 193 -13.22 3.91 -11.08
CA VAL A 193 -13.72 4.47 -12.35
C VAL A 193 -14.25 3.36 -13.27
N SER A 194 -13.52 2.25 -13.39
CA SER A 194 -13.92 1.09 -14.21
C SER A 194 -15.25 0.49 -13.74
N ILE A 195 -15.42 0.33 -12.41
CA ILE A 195 -16.68 -0.16 -11.83
C ILE A 195 -17.83 0.82 -12.11
N CYS A 196 -17.61 2.13 -11.96
CA CYS A 196 -18.61 3.14 -12.28
C CYS A 196 -19.00 3.11 -13.77
N ALA A 197 -18.03 2.94 -14.67
CA ALA A 197 -18.28 2.79 -16.10
C ALA A 197 -19.12 1.54 -16.41
N LEU A 198 -18.81 0.41 -15.75
CA LEU A 198 -19.60 -0.81 -15.84
C LEU A 198 -21.05 -0.60 -15.36
N TYR A 199 -21.26 0.09 -14.23
CA TYR A 199 -22.59 0.42 -13.73
C TYR A 199 -23.39 1.29 -14.70
N ALA A 200 -22.75 2.32 -15.28
CA ALA A 200 -23.39 3.18 -16.28
C ALA A 200 -23.76 2.41 -17.57
N ARG A 201 -22.99 1.37 -17.92
CA ARG A 201 -23.23 0.50 -19.09
C ARG A 201 -24.35 -0.50 -18.84
N VAL A 202 -24.36 -1.17 -17.69
CA VAL A 202 -25.31 -2.24 -17.36
C VAL A 202 -26.70 -1.69 -17.07
N PHE A 203 -26.79 -0.60 -16.32
CA PHE A 203 -28.08 -0.01 -15.94
C PHE A 203 -28.44 1.15 -16.87
N VAL A 204 -29.57 1.02 -17.56
CA VAL A 204 -30.05 2.00 -18.54
C VAL A 204 -30.89 3.12 -17.90
N ASP A 205 -31.31 2.95 -16.64
CA ASP A 205 -32.12 3.95 -15.93
C ASP A 205 -31.39 5.31 -15.80
N PRO A 206 -31.97 6.41 -16.32
CA PRO A 206 -31.35 7.73 -16.27
C PRO A 206 -31.15 8.26 -14.84
N LYS A 207 -32.02 7.89 -13.88
CA LYS A 207 -31.87 8.31 -12.48
C LYS A 207 -30.65 7.62 -11.85
N PHE A 208 -30.50 6.31 -12.07
CA PHE A 208 -29.33 5.56 -11.63
C PHE A 208 -28.03 6.09 -12.25
N ARG A 209 -28.00 6.35 -13.57
CA ARG A 209 -26.81 6.92 -14.25
C ARG A 209 -26.39 8.28 -13.68
N ARG A 210 -27.35 9.12 -13.26
CA ARG A 210 -27.06 10.39 -12.57
C ARG A 210 -26.40 10.16 -11.22
N LYS A 211 -26.86 9.17 -10.45
CA LYS A 211 -26.24 8.78 -9.17
C LYS A 211 -24.80 8.29 -9.37
N VAL A 212 -24.58 7.39 -10.34
CA VAL A 212 -23.23 6.88 -10.68
C VAL A 212 -22.29 8.04 -11.03
N ARG A 213 -22.74 9.00 -11.82
CA ARG A 213 -21.92 10.17 -12.19
C ARG A 213 -21.60 11.06 -10.97
N PHE A 214 -22.56 11.27 -10.08
CA PHE A 214 -22.32 12.02 -8.83
C PHE A 214 -21.26 11.34 -7.96
N VAL A 215 -21.35 10.01 -7.81
CA VAL A 215 -20.37 9.22 -7.06
C VAL A 215 -18.99 9.24 -7.71
N LEU A 216 -18.92 9.18 -9.03
CA LEU A 216 -17.66 9.32 -9.77
C LEU A 216 -16.99 10.68 -9.51
N TYR A 217 -17.76 11.77 -9.48
CA TYR A 217 -17.22 13.09 -9.13
C TYR A 217 -16.70 13.15 -7.69
N PHE A 218 -17.43 12.54 -6.75
CA PHE A 218 -17.00 12.42 -5.36
C PHE A 218 -15.66 11.66 -5.25
N PHE A 219 -15.52 10.50 -5.91
CA PHE A 219 -14.27 9.73 -5.92
C PHE A 219 -13.12 10.49 -6.57
N THR A 220 -13.39 11.23 -7.64
CA THR A 220 -12.38 12.05 -8.32
C THR A 220 -11.89 13.17 -7.40
N GLY A 221 -12.79 13.84 -6.68
CA GLY A 221 -12.42 14.87 -5.72
C GLY A 221 -11.57 14.32 -4.57
N HIS A 222 -11.96 13.18 -4.01
CA HIS A 222 -11.19 12.48 -2.98
C HIS A 222 -9.80 12.06 -3.49
N PHE A 223 -9.71 11.46 -4.68
CA PHE A 223 -8.44 11.10 -5.32
C PHE A 223 -7.51 12.30 -5.52
N VAL A 224 -8.01 13.41 -6.09
CA VAL A 224 -7.19 14.62 -6.32
C VAL A 224 -6.66 15.18 -5.01
N LEU A 225 -7.51 15.25 -3.98
CA LEU A 225 -7.11 15.71 -2.65
C LEU A 225 -6.02 14.82 -2.05
N TYR A 226 -6.20 13.50 -2.06
CA TYR A 226 -5.22 12.57 -1.50
C TYR A 226 -3.92 12.54 -2.28
N MET A 227 -3.97 12.57 -3.61
CA MET A 227 -2.76 12.66 -4.43
C MET A 227 -1.97 13.92 -4.13
N PHE A 228 -2.65 15.05 -3.96
CA PHE A 228 -1.99 16.31 -3.59
C PHE A 228 -1.33 16.22 -2.21
N LEU A 229 -2.06 15.72 -1.20
CA LEU A 229 -1.52 15.55 0.16
C LEU A 229 -0.36 14.56 0.23
N ALA A 230 -0.44 13.46 -0.52
CA ALA A 230 0.62 12.45 -0.58
C ALA A 230 1.86 12.97 -1.33
N SER A 231 1.65 13.68 -2.45
CA SER A 231 2.75 14.24 -3.24
C SER A 231 3.48 15.37 -2.52
N LEU A 232 2.75 16.16 -1.73
CA LEU A 232 3.27 17.29 -0.96
C LEU A 232 3.22 16.99 0.54
N GLN A 233 3.45 15.74 0.92
CA GLN A 233 3.44 15.33 2.33
C GLN A 233 4.53 16.03 3.15
N CYS A 234 5.58 16.56 2.50
CA CYS A 234 6.58 17.40 3.13
C CYS A 234 6.96 18.60 2.25
N VAL A 235 7.41 19.68 2.90
CA VAL A 235 8.01 20.85 2.26
C VAL A 235 9.41 21.09 2.86
N PRO A 236 10.49 20.96 2.07
CA PRO A 236 10.54 20.57 0.66
C PRO A 236 10.26 19.06 0.45
N VAL A 237 9.74 18.66 -0.71
CA VAL A 237 9.35 17.25 -0.99
C VAL A 237 10.52 16.27 -0.85
N GLN A 238 11.75 16.76 -1.07
CA GLN A 238 12.97 15.99 -0.90
C GLN A 238 13.12 15.43 0.52
N SER A 239 12.56 16.09 1.53
CA SER A 239 12.63 15.64 2.93
C SER A 239 11.81 14.38 3.21
N VAL A 240 11.04 13.90 2.22
CA VAL A 240 10.36 12.59 2.28
C VAL A 240 11.38 11.45 2.31
N TRP A 241 12.37 11.50 1.42
CA TRP A 241 13.40 10.48 1.33
C TRP A 241 14.71 10.92 1.99
N ASP A 242 15.06 12.21 1.86
CA ASP A 242 16.29 12.77 2.40
C ASP A 242 16.08 13.41 3.76
N ARG A 243 16.35 12.63 4.81
CA ARG A 243 16.20 13.06 6.20
C ARG A 243 17.31 13.99 6.68
N THR A 244 18.34 14.24 5.87
CA THR A 244 19.37 15.27 6.18
C THR A 244 18.84 16.68 5.96
N ILE A 245 17.82 16.82 5.12
CA ILE A 245 17.20 18.11 4.80
C ILE A 245 16.08 18.37 5.80
N GLU A 246 16.15 19.50 6.48
CA GLU A 246 15.05 19.94 7.35
C GLU A 246 13.83 20.32 6.52
N GLY A 247 12.76 19.56 6.68
CA GLY A 247 11.48 19.82 6.05
C GLY A 247 10.33 19.72 7.05
N ARG A 248 9.25 20.46 6.76
CA ARG A 248 8.00 20.35 7.51
C ARG A 248 7.13 19.30 6.83
N CYS A 249 6.89 18.20 7.52
CA CYS A 249 6.06 17.11 7.05
C CYS A 249 4.70 17.08 7.74
N LEU A 250 3.67 16.66 7.01
CA LEU A 250 2.37 16.30 7.56
C LEU A 250 2.48 14.99 8.34
N ASN A 251 1.53 14.77 9.26
CA ASN A 251 1.48 13.53 10.02
C ASN A 251 1.07 12.36 9.09
N LEU A 252 2.04 11.51 8.76
CA LEU A 252 1.88 10.35 7.89
C LEU A 252 0.79 9.38 8.39
N PHE A 253 0.67 9.19 9.71
CA PHE A 253 -0.38 8.36 10.28
C PHE A 253 -1.75 8.97 10.03
N THR A 254 -1.91 10.27 10.28
CA THR A 254 -3.18 10.98 10.02
C THR A 254 -3.58 10.85 8.56
N ILE A 255 -2.68 11.15 7.62
CA ILE A 255 -2.95 11.01 6.18
C ILE A 255 -3.33 9.57 5.83
N SER A 256 -2.58 8.59 6.34
CA SER A 256 -2.81 7.18 6.01
C SER A 256 -4.14 6.67 6.55
N TYR A 257 -4.49 6.99 7.80
CA TYR A 257 -5.75 6.54 8.40
C TYR A 257 -6.97 7.21 7.76
N THR A 258 -6.90 8.52 7.49
CA THR A 258 -8.01 9.21 6.82
C THR A 258 -8.17 8.69 5.39
N GLY A 259 -7.08 8.37 4.70
CA GLY A 259 -7.10 7.83 3.34
C GLY A 259 -7.68 6.43 3.28
N ALA A 260 -7.28 5.57 4.22
CA ALA A 260 -7.86 4.24 4.37
C ALA A 260 -9.36 4.30 4.67
N ALA A 261 -9.77 5.14 5.63
CA ALA A 261 -11.18 5.33 5.97
C ALA A 261 -12.01 5.84 4.77
N GLY A 262 -11.47 6.81 4.03
CA GLY A 262 -12.07 7.32 2.80
C GLY A 262 -12.24 6.23 1.74
N SER A 263 -11.19 5.45 1.48
CA SER A 263 -11.26 4.36 0.51
C SER A 263 -12.32 3.32 0.87
N ILE A 264 -12.38 2.90 2.14
CA ILE A 264 -13.38 1.93 2.62
C ILE A 264 -14.80 2.47 2.41
N LEU A 265 -15.04 3.75 2.69
CA LEU A 265 -16.34 4.37 2.49
C LEU A 265 -16.76 4.33 1.00
N GLU A 266 -15.82 4.59 0.10
CA GLU A 266 -16.06 4.52 -1.34
C GLU A 266 -16.41 3.09 -1.79
N ASP A 267 -15.75 2.08 -1.22
CA ASP A 267 -16.00 0.67 -1.54
C ASP A 267 -17.39 0.24 -1.05
N ILE A 268 -17.77 0.64 0.16
CA ILE A 268 -19.14 0.43 0.69
C ILE A 268 -20.19 1.09 -0.23
N LEU A 269 -19.92 2.31 -0.69
CA LEU A 269 -20.81 3.04 -1.58
C LEU A 269 -20.98 2.32 -2.92
N LEU A 270 -19.90 1.78 -3.49
CA LEU A 270 -19.95 0.97 -4.71
C LEU A 270 -20.78 -0.29 -4.53
N ILE A 271 -20.61 -1.01 -3.42
CA ILE A 271 -21.33 -2.26 -3.14
C ILE A 271 -22.83 -2.02 -2.94
N ILE A 272 -23.22 -0.99 -2.19
CA ILE A 272 -24.63 -0.73 -1.85
C ILE A 272 -25.41 -0.16 -3.04
N MET A 273 -24.77 0.66 -3.86
CA MET A 273 -25.44 1.39 -4.94
C MET A 273 -26.29 0.54 -5.91
N PRO A 274 -25.82 -0.61 -6.46
CA PRO A 274 -26.60 -1.39 -7.42
C PRO A 274 -27.69 -2.26 -6.78
N ILE A 275 -27.65 -2.51 -5.46
CA ILE A 275 -28.56 -3.47 -4.79
C ILE A 275 -30.05 -3.12 -5.01
N PRO A 276 -30.50 -1.87 -4.81
CA PRO A 276 -31.92 -1.54 -4.99
C PRO A 276 -32.39 -1.73 -6.44
N GLU A 277 -31.54 -1.45 -7.43
CA GLU A 277 -31.89 -1.65 -8.84
C GLU A 277 -31.90 -3.14 -9.22
N LEU A 278 -31.01 -3.94 -8.62
CA LEU A 278 -31.02 -5.40 -8.77
C LEU A 278 -32.25 -6.05 -8.13
N MET A 279 -32.79 -5.48 -7.05
CA MET A 279 -34.01 -5.99 -6.43
C MET A 279 -35.22 -5.80 -7.34
N LYS A 280 -35.31 -4.66 -8.06
CA LYS A 280 -36.41 -4.36 -9.00
C LYS A 280 -36.39 -5.21 -10.27
N LEU A 281 -35.22 -5.70 -10.69
CA LEU A 281 -35.08 -6.46 -11.92
C LEU A 281 -35.55 -7.92 -11.73
N GLN A 282 -36.44 -8.43 -12.59
CA GLN A 282 -36.97 -9.80 -12.55
C GLN A 282 -35.95 -10.87 -13.02
N LEU A 283 -34.76 -10.86 -12.45
CA LEU A 283 -33.77 -11.92 -12.66
C LEU A 283 -33.99 -13.06 -11.66
N GLY A 284 -33.86 -14.31 -12.12
CA GLY A 284 -33.87 -15.49 -11.23
C GLY A 284 -32.82 -15.38 -10.12
N ARG A 285 -33.14 -15.89 -8.91
CA ARG A 285 -32.32 -15.75 -7.69
C ARG A 285 -30.83 -16.10 -7.88
N GLN A 286 -30.52 -17.11 -8.70
CA GLN A 286 -29.15 -17.51 -9.00
C GLN A 286 -28.35 -16.45 -9.77
N LYS A 287 -28.98 -15.76 -10.73
CA LYS A 287 -28.32 -14.67 -11.48
C LYS A 287 -28.11 -13.43 -10.61
N LYS A 288 -29.02 -13.14 -9.68
CA LYS A 288 -28.84 -12.06 -8.70
C LYS A 288 -27.69 -12.33 -7.74
N LEU A 289 -27.60 -13.55 -7.22
CA LEU A 289 -26.52 -13.93 -6.30
C LEU A 289 -25.15 -13.92 -7.00
N ALA A 290 -25.07 -14.46 -8.22
CA ALA A 290 -23.83 -14.44 -9.00
C ALA A 290 -23.36 -13.01 -9.32
N LEU A 291 -24.30 -12.10 -9.63
CA LEU A 291 -23.96 -10.71 -9.93
C LEU A 291 -23.54 -9.94 -8.66
N GLY A 292 -24.21 -10.18 -7.52
CA GLY A 292 -23.82 -9.63 -6.23
C GLY A 292 -22.43 -10.09 -5.79
N PHE A 293 -22.14 -11.39 -5.95
CA PHE A 293 -20.80 -11.94 -5.70
C PHE A 293 -19.76 -11.33 -6.63
N MET A 294 -20.05 -11.19 -7.92
CA MET A 294 -19.14 -10.55 -8.88
C MET A 294 -18.81 -9.08 -8.52
N PHE A 295 -19.76 -8.33 -7.95
CA PHE A 295 -19.51 -6.95 -7.52
C PHE A 295 -18.76 -6.85 -6.19
N ALA A 296 -19.05 -7.73 -5.24
CA ALA A 296 -18.30 -7.81 -3.98
C ALA A 296 -16.83 -8.21 -4.23
N VAL A 297 -16.59 -9.14 -5.14
CA VAL A 297 -15.24 -9.58 -5.51
C VAL A 297 -14.47 -8.55 -6.33
N GLY A 298 -15.14 -7.79 -7.20
CA GLY A 298 -14.48 -6.75 -7.99
C GLY A 298 -14.13 -5.48 -7.22
N SER A 299 -14.60 -5.34 -5.97
CA SER A 299 -14.33 -4.19 -5.08
C SER A 299 -13.33 -4.53 -3.96
N LEU A 300 -12.83 -5.75 -3.92
CA LEU A 300 -11.89 -6.30 -2.93
C LEU A 300 -10.52 -6.50 -3.57
#